data_AF-A0A1S2K8P1-F1
#
_entry.id   AF-A0A1S2K8P1-F1
#
_cell.length_a   1.000
_cell.length_b   1.000
_cell.length_c   1.000
_cell.angle_alpha   90.00
_cell.angle_beta   90.00
_cell.angle_gamma   90.00
#
_symmetry.space_group_name_H-M   'P 1'
#
loop_
_entity.id
_entity.type
_entity.pdbx_description
1 polymer ?
#
loop_
_entity_poly.entity_id
_entity_poly.type
_entity_poly.pdbx_seq_one_letter_code
_entity_poly.pdbx_strand_id
1 'polypeptide(L)'
;MARRLMAANGSLPDLLEIGVHVTTRYAEVTLQAYTEADAAAWAAALGVDFAVREKEHERFGDARTEVDGVTIALVTYEYLEDRPSAAQGGER
;
A
#
# COMPACT_ATOMS: atom_id res chain seq x y z
N MET A 1 -16.69 -11.33 1.65
CA MET A 1 -15.37 -10.81 1.28
C MET A 1 -14.27 -11.86 1.42
N ALA A 2 -14.12 -12.52 2.59
CA ALA A 2 -13.02 -13.45 2.89
C ALA A 2 -12.80 -14.60 1.86
N ARG A 3 -13.87 -15.17 1.27
CA ARG A 3 -13.72 -16.20 0.22
C ARG A 3 -13.09 -15.68 -1.09
N ARG A 4 -13.20 -14.39 -1.39
CA ARG A 4 -12.60 -13.79 -2.61
C ARG A 4 -11.08 -13.66 -2.47
N LEU A 5 -10.59 -13.27 -1.28
CA LEU A 5 -9.17 -13.23 -0.97
C LEU A 5 -8.51 -14.60 -1.09
N MET A 6 -9.11 -15.64 -0.50
CA MET A 6 -8.58 -17.01 -0.59
C MET A 6 -8.58 -17.56 -2.03
N ALA A 7 -9.57 -17.19 -2.85
CA ALA A 7 -9.65 -17.61 -4.25
C ALA A 7 -8.65 -16.87 -5.16
N ALA A 8 -8.28 -15.63 -4.80
CA ALA A 8 -7.34 -14.81 -5.57
C ALA A 8 -5.87 -15.03 -5.18
N ASN A 9 -5.60 -15.74 -4.09
CA ASN A 9 -4.25 -15.86 -3.51
C ASN A 9 -3.21 -16.54 -4.42
N GLY A 10 -3.63 -17.23 -5.49
CA GLY A 10 -2.73 -17.80 -6.50
C GLY A 10 -2.46 -16.90 -7.71
N SER A 11 -3.17 -15.76 -7.84
CA SER A 11 -3.09 -14.84 -8.98
C SER A 11 -2.72 -13.41 -8.59
N LEU A 12 -2.65 -13.12 -7.29
CA LEU A 12 -2.28 -11.80 -6.79
C LEU A 12 -0.76 -11.69 -6.64
N PRO A 13 -0.19 -10.49 -6.85
CA PRO A 13 1.23 -10.25 -6.63
C PRO A 13 1.62 -10.52 -5.17
N ASP A 14 2.86 -10.96 -4.96
CA ASP A 14 3.42 -11.11 -3.63
C ASP A 14 3.41 -9.76 -2.88
N LEU A 15 3.17 -9.83 -1.58
CA LEU A 15 3.25 -8.69 -0.68
C LEU A 15 4.67 -8.58 -0.11
N LEU A 16 5.11 -7.34 0.10
CA LEU A 16 6.37 -7.06 0.79
C LEU A 16 6.27 -7.46 2.26
N GLU A 17 5.14 -7.16 2.90
CA GLU A 17 4.88 -7.48 4.30
C GLU A 17 3.39 -7.72 4.55
N ILE A 18 3.10 -8.60 5.51
CA ILE A 18 1.78 -8.72 6.14
C ILE A 18 1.94 -8.45 7.63
N GLY A 19 1.39 -7.32 8.08
CA GLY A 19 1.33 -6.94 9.49
C GLY A 19 -0.01 -7.32 10.09
N VAL A 20 -0.04 -7.79 11.34
CA VAL A 20 -1.28 -8.04 12.09
C VAL A 20 -1.18 -7.32 13.42
N HIS A 21 -2.12 -6.40 13.67
CA HIS A 21 -2.22 -5.66 14.92
C HIS A 21 -3.55 -5.96 15.58
N VAL A 22 -3.52 -6.59 16.75
CA VAL A 22 -4.73 -6.92 17.52
C VAL A 22 -4.63 -6.30 18.90
N THR A 23 -5.65 -5.53 19.26
CA THR A 23 -5.84 -4.98 20.61
C THR A 23 -7.18 -5.41 21.17
N THR A 24 -7.46 -5.04 22.42
CA THR A 24 -8.80 -5.20 23.01
C THR A 24 -9.87 -4.31 22.38
N ARG A 25 -9.48 -3.35 21.52
CA ARG A 25 -10.39 -2.34 20.94
C ARG A 25 -10.59 -2.50 19.44
N TYR A 26 -9.64 -3.10 18.74
CA TYR A 26 -9.70 -3.30 17.29
C TYR A 26 -8.73 -4.38 16.84
N ALA A 27 -8.99 -4.92 15.65
CA ALA A 27 -8.08 -5.78 14.91
C ALA A 27 -7.83 -5.16 13.52
N GLU A 28 -6.57 -5.09 13.12
CA GLU A 28 -6.13 -4.58 11.82
C GLU A 28 -5.13 -5.55 11.18
N VAL A 29 -5.29 -5.77 9.88
CA VAL A 29 -4.33 -6.48 9.03
C VAL A 29 -3.81 -5.50 8.00
N THR A 30 -2.50 -5.27 7.98
CA THR A 30 -1.83 -4.42 7.00
C THR A 30 -1.23 -5.29 5.90
N LEU A 31 -1.57 -5.01 4.65
CA LEU A 31 -1.02 -5.60 3.45
C LEU A 31 -0.12 -4.56 2.79
N GLN A 32 1.19 -4.77 2.81
CA GLN A 32 2.14 -3.86 2.17
C GLN A 32 2.55 -4.40 0.80
N ALA A 33 2.25 -3.64 -0.25
CA ALA A 33 2.65 -3.96 -1.61
C ALA A 33 4.07 -3.46 -1.92
N TYR A 34 4.75 -4.13 -2.87
CA TYR A 34 6.06 -3.69 -3.38
C TYR A 34 5.95 -2.44 -4.25
N THR A 35 4.90 -2.38 -5.07
CA THR A 35 4.69 -1.32 -6.05
C THR A 35 3.24 -0.84 -6.01
N GLU A 36 3.02 0.34 -6.60
CA GLU A 36 1.66 0.89 -6.77
C GLU A 36 0.77 0.00 -7.64
N ALA A 37 1.36 -0.68 -8.64
CA ALA A 37 0.65 -1.60 -9.51
C ALA A 37 0.18 -2.83 -8.73
N ASP A 38 1.02 -3.36 -7.85
CA ASP A 38 0.66 -4.47 -6.97
C ASP A 38 -0.44 -4.06 -6.00
N ALA A 39 -0.31 -2.87 -5.40
CA ALA A 39 -1.35 -2.32 -4.54
C ALA A 39 -2.69 -2.17 -5.30
N ALA A 40 -2.67 -1.66 -6.53
CA ALA A 40 -3.89 -1.55 -7.35
C ALA A 40 -4.54 -2.92 -7.63
N ALA A 41 -3.75 -3.97 -7.87
CA ALA A 41 -4.27 -5.33 -8.07
C ALA A 41 -4.93 -5.88 -6.80
N TRP A 42 -4.29 -5.67 -5.63
CA TRP A 42 -4.86 -6.02 -4.33
C TRP A 42 -6.13 -5.22 -4.02
N ALA A 43 -6.15 -3.94 -4.33
CA ALA A 43 -7.31 -3.06 -4.14
C ALA A 43 -8.51 -3.53 -4.97
N ALA A 44 -8.29 -3.89 -6.23
CA ALA A 44 -9.32 -4.44 -7.11
C ALA A 44 -9.88 -5.78 -6.57
N ALA A 45 -9.02 -6.65 -6.05
CA ALA A 45 -9.45 -7.93 -5.45
C ALA A 45 -10.23 -7.74 -4.14
N LEU A 46 -9.86 -6.72 -3.35
CA LEU A 46 -10.57 -6.31 -2.16
C LEU A 46 -11.86 -5.53 -2.48
N GLY A 47 -11.99 -4.98 -3.69
CA GLY A 47 -13.10 -4.11 -4.07
C GLY A 47 -13.07 -2.77 -3.32
N VAL A 48 -11.88 -2.18 -3.19
CA VAL A 48 -11.65 -0.92 -2.47
C VAL A 48 -10.99 0.12 -3.39
N ASP A 49 -11.29 1.39 -3.14
CA ASP A 49 -10.68 2.48 -3.88
C ASP A 49 -9.29 2.80 -3.30
N PHE A 50 -8.25 2.58 -4.10
CA PHE A 50 -6.88 2.88 -3.72
C PHE A 50 -6.46 4.23 -4.27
N ALA A 51 -5.98 5.09 -3.38
CA ALA A 51 -5.52 6.42 -3.73
C ALA A 51 -4.04 6.57 -3.39
N VAL A 52 -3.29 7.08 -4.35
CA VAL A 52 -1.88 7.44 -4.20
C VAL A 52 -1.77 8.94 -3.93
N ARG A 53 -0.90 9.31 -2.99
CA ARG A 53 -0.55 10.69 -2.67
C ARG A 53 0.96 10.83 -2.72
N GLU A 54 1.41 11.95 -3.28
CA GLU A 54 2.81 12.34 -3.25
C GLU A 54 3.03 13.43 -2.20
N LYS A 55 4.12 13.31 -1.44
CA LYS A 55 4.58 14.33 -0.51
C LYS A 55 6.10 14.39 -0.51
N GLU A 56 6.63 15.54 -0.94
CA GLU A 56 8.08 15.81 -0.98
C GLU A 56 8.86 14.72 -1.74
N HIS A 57 9.45 13.79 -1.01
CA HIS A 57 10.31 12.70 -1.49
C HIS A 57 9.67 11.32 -1.31
N GLU A 58 8.38 11.26 -1.01
CA GLU A 58 7.66 10.04 -0.72
C GLU A 58 6.40 9.97 -1.58
N ARG A 59 6.17 8.81 -2.17
CA ARG A 59 4.88 8.44 -2.75
C ARG A 59 4.27 7.34 -1.89
N PHE A 60 3.08 7.63 -1.38
CA PHE A 60 2.37 6.77 -0.45
C PHE A 60 0.95 6.51 -0.95
N GLY A 61 0.56 5.25 -1.01
CA GLY A 61 -0.81 4.85 -1.31
C GLY A 61 -1.44 4.14 -0.11
N ASP A 62 -2.73 4.41 0.12
CA ASP A 62 -3.53 3.85 1.20
C ASP A 62 -4.94 3.50 0.71
N ALA A 63 -5.43 2.35 1.15
CA ALA A 63 -6.85 2.03 1.16
C ALA A 63 -7.19 1.27 2.44
N ARG A 64 -8.40 1.48 2.95
CA ARG A 64 -8.93 0.72 4.09
C ARG A 64 -10.30 0.16 3.80
N THR A 65 -10.56 -1.03 4.32
CA THR A 65 -11.89 -1.64 4.32
C THR A 65 -12.08 -2.52 5.54
N GLU A 66 -13.33 -2.81 5.88
CA GLU A 66 -13.65 -3.69 6.99
C GLU A 66 -14.18 -5.03 6.44
N VAL A 67 -13.65 -6.13 6.96
CA VAL A 67 -14.10 -7.49 6.66
C VAL A 67 -14.34 -8.22 7.97
N ASP A 68 -15.60 -8.58 8.23
CA ASP A 68 -16.00 -9.36 9.40
C ASP A 68 -15.50 -8.75 10.73
N GLY A 69 -15.50 -7.41 10.83
CA GLY A 69 -15.04 -6.66 12.01
C GLY A 69 -13.52 -6.48 12.12
N VAL A 70 -12.76 -6.89 11.09
CA VAL A 70 -11.31 -6.67 10.98
C VAL A 70 -11.04 -5.61 9.92
N THR A 71 -10.30 -4.57 10.29
CA THR A 71 -9.82 -3.58 9.33
C THR A 71 -8.71 -4.20 8.49
N ILE A 72 -8.81 -4.11 7.17
CA ILE A 72 -7.72 -4.39 6.24
C ILE A 72 -7.20 -3.06 5.73
N ALA A 73 -5.94 -2.76 6.02
CA ALA A 73 -5.20 -1.63 5.46
C ALA A 73 -4.31 -2.13 4.33
N LEU A 74 -4.41 -1.51 3.16
CA LEU A 74 -3.54 -1.77 2.02
C LEU A 74 -2.65 -0.55 1.81
N VAL A 75 -1.34 -0.75 1.84
CA VAL A 75 -0.37 0.34 1.78
C VAL A 75 0.74 0.07 0.75
N THR A 76 1.28 1.14 0.18
CA THR A 76 2.55 1.12 -0.59
C THR A 76 3.37 2.35 -0.23
N TYR A 77 4.69 2.19 -0.17
CA TYR A 77 5.63 3.27 0.12
C TYR A 77 6.77 3.21 -0.91
N GLU A 78 6.95 4.28 -1.66
CA GLU A 78 8.08 4.46 -2.58
C GLU A 78 8.83 5.74 -2.23
N TYR A 79 10.13 5.61 -1.96
CA TYR A 79 11.02 6.76 -1.80
C TYR A 79 11.40 7.28 -3.19
N LEU A 80 11.03 8.51 -3.48
CA LEU A 80 11.47 9.20 -4.68
C LEU A 80 12.92 9.63 -4.45
N GLU A 81 13.87 9.06 -5.20
CA GLU A 81 15.27 9.46 -5.09
C GLU A 81 15.40 10.99 -5.21
N ASP A 82 16.17 11.60 -4.31
CA ASP A 82 16.59 12.98 -4.43
C ASP A 82 17.25 13.17 -5.79
N ARG A 83 16.55 13.81 -6.73
CA ARG A 83 17.24 14.34 -7.90
C ARG A 83 18.25 15.34 -7.37
N PRO A 84 19.57 15.13 -7.59
CA PRO A 84 20.54 16.14 -7.18
C PRO A 84 20.12 17.45 -7.82
N SER A 85 19.89 18.46 -6.98
CA SER A 85 19.54 19.81 -7.42
C SER A 85 20.57 20.23 -8.46
N ALA A 86 20.11 20.44 -9.69
CA ALA A 86 20.91 20.97 -10.79
C ALA A 86 21.20 22.47 -10.57
N ALA A 87 21.78 22.82 -9.42
CA ALA A 87 22.16 24.18 -9.04
C ALA A 87 23.48 24.18 -8.26
N GLN A 88 24.54 23.65 -8.89
CA GLN A 88 25.91 24.12 -8.66
C GLN A 88 26.61 24.23 -10.02
N GLY A 89 26.02 25.06 -10.90
CA GLY A 89 26.58 25.43 -12.19
C GLY A 89 26.98 26.90 -12.16
N GLY A 90 28.20 27.14 -11.69
CA GLY A 90 29.04 28.33 -11.77
C GLY A 90 28.45 29.68 -12.19
N GLU A 91 28.71 30.69 -11.37
CA GLU A 91 29.30 31.93 -11.89
C GLU A 91 30.55 32.25 -11.06
N ARG A 92 31.65 32.46 -11.79
CA ARG A 92 32.91 33.01 -11.32
C ARG A 92 32.80 34.53 -11.28
#